data_AF-A0A6I3F8X3-F1
#
_entry.id   AF-A0A6I3F8X3-F1
#
_cell.length_a   1.000
_cell.length_b   1.000
_cell.length_c   1.000
_cell.angle_alpha   90.00
_cell.angle_beta   90.00
_cell.angle_gamma   90.00
#
_symmetry.space_group_name_H-M   'P 1'
#
loop_
_entity.id
_entity.type
_entity.pdbx_description
1 polymer ?
#
loop_
_entity_poly.entity_id
_entity_poly.type
_entity_poly.pdbx_seq_one_letter_code
_entity_poly.pdbx_strand_id
1 'polypeptide(L)'
;MNRKISTAVIGAVALLGSVFVGGSSAYAANASTLIISGGNGVFGLAPITITATANNAGTVKFIANGVAIVGCEAAATTTVTPFAAKCSWVPAVAGATALTGAFTPTDAAAFEPVTSAALNVKVGVPSQGVVSPIHIYVDTVLASGTSGALAPRFGVSCAITNEYLVGQGIVFRVYANNADQGGAVMDSNNTAKAFIEISGVKDPLPLSYGNHSGIAFWTAVLRTGPAPAFNTLGIINYKVTMIAKDQTSMKVLSTKLVAKKVDGKRVIGDDGRTVYERVSYYRTVQVSPALKGATATYVPNWTAASLLTLFALPKA
;
A
#
# COMPACT_ATOMS: atom_id res chain seq x y z
N MET A 1 51.68 61.41 54.72
CA MET A 1 51.53 62.63 53.90
C MET A 1 52.77 62.76 53.03
N ASN A 2 52.61 63.11 51.74
CA ASN A 2 53.63 63.34 50.68
C ASN A 2 54.16 62.04 50.02
N ARG A 3 53.74 61.55 48.83
CA ARG A 3 53.31 62.10 47.51
C ARG A 3 54.48 62.49 46.58
N LYS A 4 54.77 61.58 45.62
CA LYS A 4 55.45 61.67 44.30
C LYS A 4 56.96 62.02 44.32
N ILE A 5 57.84 61.42 43.51
CA ILE A 5 57.99 61.63 42.05
C ILE A 5 58.71 60.46 41.34
N SER A 6 58.26 60.23 40.10
CA SER A 6 58.79 59.55 38.89
C SER A 6 60.24 59.07 38.79
N THR A 7 60.41 57.91 38.13
CA THR A 7 61.37 57.81 37.01
C THR A 7 60.93 56.72 36.02
N ALA A 8 60.72 57.14 34.77
CA ALA A 8 60.42 56.31 33.62
C ALA A 8 61.73 55.80 33.00
N VAL A 9 61.78 54.53 32.58
CA VAL A 9 62.80 54.01 31.68
C VAL A 9 62.13 53.63 30.37
N ILE A 10 62.58 54.29 29.30
CA ILE A 10 62.22 54.07 27.90
C ILE A 10 63.36 53.27 27.26
N GLY A 11 63.02 52.20 26.53
CA GLY A 11 63.91 51.45 25.64
C GLY A 11 63.49 49.97 25.61
N ALA A 12 63.11 49.33 24.50
CA ALA A 12 63.21 49.69 23.10
C ALA A 12 62.05 49.03 22.31
N VAL A 13 61.66 49.70 21.22
CA VAL A 13 60.76 49.21 20.19
C VAL A 13 61.43 48.05 19.44
N ALA A 14 60.79 46.89 19.41
CA ALA A 14 60.98 45.89 18.37
C ALA A 14 59.61 45.63 17.71
N LEU A 15 59.39 46.34 16.61
CA LEU A 15 58.39 46.02 15.60
C LEU A 15 58.80 44.73 14.88
N LEU A 16 57.78 44.06 14.33
CA LEU A 16 57.79 42.99 13.32
C LEU A 16 57.62 41.56 13.88
N GLY A 17 56.36 41.12 13.86
CA GLY A 17 55.95 39.75 14.08
C GLY A 17 54.43 39.59 14.16
N SER A 18 53.68 40.28 13.30
CA SER A 18 52.24 40.07 13.15
C SER A 18 52.01 38.68 12.54
N VAL A 19 51.91 37.66 13.40
CA VAL A 19 51.18 36.44 13.08
C VAL A 19 49.70 36.82 13.08
N PHE A 20 49.18 37.03 11.88
CA PHE A 20 47.75 36.96 11.63
C PHE A 20 47.31 35.55 11.98
N VAL A 21 46.83 35.34 13.21
CA VAL A 21 45.87 34.28 13.45
C VAL A 21 44.64 34.72 12.68
N GLY A 22 44.52 34.24 11.45
CA GLY A 22 43.30 34.30 10.68
C GLY A 22 42.24 33.49 11.40
N GLY A 23 41.70 34.06 12.47
CA GLY A 23 40.45 33.60 13.05
C GLY A 23 39.39 33.84 12.00
N SER A 24 39.10 32.81 11.21
CA SER A 24 37.80 32.72 10.55
C SER A 24 36.76 32.95 11.64
N SER A 25 36.04 34.06 11.54
CA SER A 25 34.86 34.31 12.37
C SER A 25 33.99 33.07 12.27
N ALA A 26 33.75 32.39 13.40
CA ALA A 26 32.78 31.32 13.47
C ALA A 26 31.41 31.95 13.19
N TYR A 27 30.96 31.84 11.94
CA TYR A 27 29.57 32.10 11.61
C TYR A 27 28.76 30.96 12.24
N ALA A 28 27.68 31.28 12.94
CA ALA A 28 26.75 30.25 13.40
C ALA A 28 26.16 29.56 12.16
N ALA A 29 26.26 28.23 12.09
CA ALA A 29 25.63 27.46 11.05
C ALA A 29 24.11 27.69 11.07
N ASN A 30 23.50 27.75 9.88
CA ASN A 30 22.07 27.87 9.73
C ASN A 30 21.37 26.60 10.24
N ALA A 31 20.17 26.76 10.79
CA ALA A 31 19.38 25.61 11.22
C ALA A 31 18.90 24.81 9.99
N SER A 32 19.25 23.52 9.93
CA SER A 32 18.59 22.59 9.01
C SER A 32 17.17 22.28 9.46
N THR A 33 16.30 22.00 8.51
CA THR A 33 14.96 21.46 8.75
C THR A 33 14.84 20.08 8.13
N LEU A 34 14.04 19.21 8.75
CA LEU A 34 13.73 17.89 8.21
C LEU A 34 12.28 17.53 8.52
N ILE A 35 11.50 17.27 7.48
CA ILE A 35 10.10 16.87 7.58
C ILE A 35 9.94 15.48 6.97
N ILE A 36 9.36 14.56 7.75
CA ILE A 36 9.02 13.20 7.29
C ILE A 36 7.55 13.15 6.88
N SER A 37 7.27 12.46 5.79
CA SER A 37 5.92 12.24 5.24
C SER A 37 5.78 10.85 4.62
N GLY A 38 4.54 10.41 4.39
CA GLY A 38 4.24 9.07 3.86
C GLY A 38 4.15 8.00 4.94
N GLY A 39 4.53 6.77 4.62
CA GLY A 39 4.68 5.68 5.60
C GLY A 39 3.40 5.03 6.14
N ASN A 40 2.20 5.47 5.73
CA ASN A 40 0.99 4.67 5.97
C ASN A 40 0.95 3.49 4.99
N GLY A 41 0.55 2.31 5.47
CA GLY A 41 0.63 1.09 4.67
C GLY A 41 0.07 -0.14 5.35
N VAL A 42 0.32 -1.28 4.73
CA VAL A 42 -0.08 -2.61 5.22
C VAL A 42 1.19 -3.43 5.45
N PHE A 43 1.31 -4.06 6.62
CA PHE A 43 2.51 -4.84 6.94
C PHE A 43 2.65 -6.07 6.04
N GLY A 44 3.89 -6.47 5.76
CA GLY A 44 4.19 -7.69 5.00
C GLY A 44 3.75 -7.68 3.54
N LEU A 45 3.31 -6.54 3.00
CA LEU A 45 2.96 -6.35 1.59
C LEU A 45 4.03 -5.51 0.87
N ALA A 46 3.64 -4.86 -0.23
CA ALA A 46 4.53 -4.06 -1.06
C ALA A 46 5.25 -2.96 -0.24
N PRO A 47 6.50 -2.61 -0.61
CA PRO A 47 7.21 -1.52 0.04
C PRO A 47 6.43 -0.21 -0.05
N ILE A 48 6.42 0.52 1.07
CA ILE A 48 5.84 1.86 1.17
C ILE A 48 6.94 2.91 1.12
N THR A 49 6.64 4.02 0.44
CA THR A 49 7.58 5.13 0.31
C THR A 49 7.45 6.07 1.50
N ILE A 50 8.57 6.32 2.18
CA ILE A 50 8.74 7.41 3.15
C ILE A 50 9.55 8.50 2.45
N THR A 51 9.11 9.75 2.57
CA THR A 51 9.83 10.90 2.01
C THR A 51 10.29 11.82 3.11
N ALA A 52 11.56 12.20 3.07
CA ALA A 52 12.14 13.22 3.92
C ALA A 52 12.46 14.46 3.08
N THR A 53 11.99 15.63 3.50
CA THR A 53 12.26 16.90 2.85
C THR A 53 13.08 17.78 3.77
N ALA A 54 14.24 18.23 3.29
CA ALA A 54 15.12 19.15 3.98
C ALA A 54 15.18 20.53 3.29
N ASN A 55 15.75 21.52 3.97
CA ASN A 55 16.01 22.86 3.40
C ASN A 55 17.38 22.97 2.70
N ASN A 56 18.22 21.94 2.75
CA ASN A 56 19.52 21.90 2.10
C ASN A 56 19.91 20.46 1.69
N ALA A 57 20.94 20.33 0.87
CA ALA A 57 21.43 19.02 0.42
C ALA A 57 22.15 18.27 1.55
N GLY A 58 21.97 16.96 1.61
CA GLY A 58 22.59 16.10 2.61
C GLY A 58 22.17 14.64 2.48
N THR A 59 22.29 13.91 3.59
CA THR A 59 21.89 12.51 3.70
C THR A 59 20.91 12.33 4.86
N VAL A 60 19.95 11.42 4.68
CA VAL A 60 18.94 11.09 5.68
C VAL A 60 19.05 9.63 6.06
N LYS A 61 19.20 9.36 7.36
CA LYS A 61 18.99 8.04 7.95
C LYS A 61 17.54 7.93 8.37
N PHE A 62 16.78 7.04 7.74
CA PHE A 62 15.38 6.78 8.09
C PHE A 62 15.29 5.79 9.24
N ILE A 63 14.38 6.05 10.18
CA ILE A 63 14.25 5.31 11.43
C ILE A 63 12.77 4.99 11.67
N ALA A 64 12.46 3.74 12.01
CA ALA A 64 11.13 3.29 12.42
C ALA A 64 11.22 2.71 13.85
N ASN A 65 10.42 3.24 14.78
CA ASN A 65 10.42 2.84 16.20
C ASN A 65 11.83 2.81 16.84
N GLY A 66 12.66 3.79 16.50
CA GLY A 66 14.04 3.89 17.00
C GLY A 66 15.07 2.99 16.31
N VAL A 67 14.64 2.13 15.37
CA VAL A 67 15.52 1.23 14.60
C VAL A 67 15.72 1.77 13.18
N ALA A 68 16.96 1.76 12.69
CA ALA A 68 17.26 2.18 11.32
C ALA A 68 16.54 1.26 10.31
N ILE A 69 15.92 1.86 9.30
CA ILE A 69 15.30 1.09 8.22
C ILE A 69 16.41 0.56 7.32
N VAL A 70 16.44 -0.78 7.16
CA VAL A 70 17.44 -1.47 6.34
C VAL A 70 17.39 -0.96 4.90
N GLY A 71 18.54 -0.54 4.37
CA GLY A 71 18.66 0.02 3.02
C GLY A 71 18.33 1.52 2.93
N CYS A 72 18.04 2.18 4.05
CA CYS A 72 17.76 3.61 4.13
C CYS A 72 18.61 4.32 5.20
N GLU A 73 19.80 3.80 5.48
CA GLU A 73 20.71 4.31 6.50
C GLU A 73 21.42 5.60 6.06
N ALA A 74 21.52 5.84 4.76
CA ALA A 74 22.19 7.00 4.17
C ALA A 74 21.55 7.39 2.83
N ALA A 75 20.25 7.69 2.83
CA ALA A 75 19.55 8.12 1.62
C ALA A 75 19.90 9.57 1.28
N ALA A 76 20.53 9.80 0.14
CA ALA A 76 20.86 11.15 -0.31
C ALA A 76 19.59 11.95 -0.65
N THR A 77 19.57 13.23 -0.28
CA THR A 77 18.60 14.16 -0.83
C THR A 77 18.91 14.44 -2.30
N THR A 78 17.93 14.90 -3.07
CA THR A 78 18.22 15.65 -4.30
C THR A 78 19.13 16.84 -4.00
N THR A 79 19.86 17.31 -5.03
CA THR A 79 20.82 18.42 -4.92
C THR A 79 20.19 19.79 -5.18
N VAL A 80 18.93 19.82 -5.58
CA VAL A 80 18.12 21.03 -5.80
C VAL A 80 16.78 20.89 -5.11
N THR A 81 16.14 22.04 -4.85
CA THR A 81 14.84 22.10 -4.18
C THR A 81 13.75 21.38 -5.01
N PRO A 82 12.82 20.66 -4.34
CA PRO A 82 12.82 20.33 -2.92
C PRO A 82 13.91 19.29 -2.60
N PHE A 83 14.77 19.54 -1.59
CA PHE A 83 15.85 18.62 -1.19
C PHE A 83 15.25 17.38 -0.53
N ALA A 84 14.91 16.38 -1.34
CA ALA A 84 14.10 15.25 -0.91
C ALA A 84 14.90 13.94 -0.97
N ALA A 85 14.85 13.17 0.12
CA ALA A 85 15.33 11.79 0.17
C ALA A 85 14.12 10.84 0.24
N LYS A 86 14.22 9.67 -0.38
CA LYS A 86 13.16 8.64 -0.37
C LYS A 86 13.70 7.35 0.20
N CYS A 87 12.87 6.69 1.00
CA CYS A 87 13.12 5.37 1.54
C CYS A 87 11.99 4.41 1.15
N SER A 88 12.35 3.22 0.67
CA SER A 88 11.43 2.13 0.41
C SER A 88 11.43 1.21 1.63
N TRP A 89 10.34 1.21 2.40
CA TRP A 89 10.22 0.49 3.67
C TRP A 89 9.15 -0.59 3.58
N VAL A 90 9.43 -1.81 4.05
CA VAL A 90 8.40 -2.84 4.26
C VAL A 90 8.18 -2.99 5.77
N PRO A 91 7.02 -2.58 6.31
CA PRO A 91 6.74 -2.74 7.73
C PRO A 91 6.70 -4.21 8.13
N ALA A 92 7.48 -4.58 9.15
CA ALA A 92 7.54 -5.94 9.67
C ALA A 92 6.35 -6.30 10.58
N VAL A 93 5.68 -5.29 11.16
CA VAL A 93 4.56 -5.47 12.11
C VAL A 93 3.44 -4.47 11.81
N ALA A 94 2.20 -4.85 12.11
CA ALA A 94 1.07 -3.92 12.14
C ALA A 94 1.05 -3.11 13.45
N GLY A 95 0.40 -1.96 13.42
CA GLY A 95 0.21 -1.09 14.58
C GLY A 95 0.70 0.34 14.36
N ALA A 96 0.69 1.12 15.44
CA ALA A 96 1.27 2.46 15.43
C ALA A 96 2.80 2.36 15.29
N THR A 97 3.37 3.12 14.36
CA THR A 97 4.82 3.20 14.16
C THR A 97 5.24 4.66 14.15
N ALA A 98 6.25 5.00 14.93
CA ALA A 98 6.88 6.33 14.90
C ALA A 98 8.00 6.34 13.86
N LEU A 99 7.86 7.17 12.84
CA LEU A 99 8.88 7.42 11.83
C LEU A 99 9.64 8.70 12.14
N THR A 100 10.97 8.63 12.10
CA THR A 100 11.86 9.80 12.20
C THR A 100 12.94 9.72 11.13
N GLY A 101 13.61 10.84 10.89
CA GLY A 101 14.84 10.90 10.11
C GLY A 101 15.92 11.63 10.89
N ALA A 102 17.17 11.18 10.74
CA ALA A 102 18.34 11.94 11.15
C ALA A 102 19.03 12.46 9.89
N PHE A 103 19.09 13.79 9.75
CA PHE A 103 19.68 14.47 8.60
C PHE A 103 21.09 14.95 8.91
N THR A 104 22.02 14.64 8.01
CA THR A 104 23.39 15.14 8.02
C THR A 104 23.59 16.01 6.78
N PRO A 105 23.77 17.33 6.94
CA PRO A 105 23.99 18.24 5.81
C PRO A 105 25.33 17.94 5.12
N THR A 106 25.38 18.12 3.80
CA THR A 106 26.65 18.00 3.05
C THR A 106 27.61 19.14 3.40
N ASP A 107 27.08 20.34 3.61
CA ASP A 107 27.84 21.50 4.09
C ASP A 107 27.64 21.66 5.59
N ALA A 108 28.49 20.98 6.36
CA ALA A 108 28.48 21.02 7.83
C ALA A 108 29.05 22.31 8.42
N ALA A 109 29.65 23.20 7.60
CA ALA A 109 30.08 24.51 8.06
C ALA A 109 28.93 25.53 8.00
N ALA A 110 28.04 25.39 7.02
CA ALA A 110 26.89 26.26 6.85
C ALA A 110 25.60 25.76 7.50
N PHE A 111 25.50 24.47 7.85
CA PHE A 111 24.28 23.87 8.39
C PHE A 111 24.56 22.85 9.50
N GLU A 112 23.70 22.82 10.52
CA GLU A 112 23.78 21.85 11.61
C GLU A 112 22.96 20.57 11.33
N PRO A 113 23.41 19.38 11.78
CA PRO A 113 22.59 18.17 11.76
C PRO A 113 21.27 18.33 12.53
N VAL A 114 20.20 17.69 12.06
CA VAL A 114 18.89 17.76 12.70
C VAL A 114 18.16 16.42 12.67
N THR A 115 17.39 16.14 13.72
CA THR A 115 16.43 15.02 13.75
C THR A 115 15.03 15.57 13.55
N SER A 116 14.23 14.93 12.70
CA SER A 116 12.83 15.34 12.51
C SER A 116 12.00 15.10 13.76
N ALA A 117 10.88 15.81 13.85
CA ALA A 117 9.78 15.37 14.70
C ALA A 117 9.31 13.95 14.29
N ALA A 118 8.71 13.22 15.24
CA ALA A 118 8.14 11.90 14.98
C ALA A 118 6.84 12.02 14.17
N LEU A 119 6.79 11.36 13.02
CA LEU A 119 5.57 11.11 12.26
C LEU A 119 4.96 9.78 12.72
N ASN A 120 3.83 9.84 13.40
CA ASN A 120 3.11 8.64 13.81
C ASN A 120 2.22 8.14 12.65
N VAL A 121 2.55 6.97 12.13
CA VAL A 121 1.78 6.29 11.06
C VAL A 121 1.05 5.08 11.62
N LYS A 122 -0.05 4.69 10.96
CA LYS A 122 -0.76 3.45 11.27
C LYS A 122 -0.49 2.43 10.18
N VAL A 123 0.17 1.34 10.55
CA VAL A 123 0.35 0.18 9.69
C VAL A 123 -0.81 -0.79 9.93
N GLY A 124 -1.60 -1.03 8.89
CA GLY A 124 -2.74 -1.93 8.94
C GLY A 124 -2.34 -3.39 8.79
N VAL A 125 -3.20 -4.30 9.27
CA VAL A 125 -3.20 -5.71 8.85
C VAL A 125 -3.89 -5.84 7.50
N PRO A 126 -3.46 -6.74 6.61
CA PRO A 126 -4.24 -7.05 5.41
C PRO A 126 -5.63 -7.56 5.84
N SER A 127 -6.68 -7.15 5.12
CA SER A 127 -8.07 -7.57 5.40
C SER A 127 -8.28 -9.09 5.30
N GLN A 128 -7.38 -9.78 4.60
CA GLN A 128 -7.43 -11.22 4.43
C GLN A 128 -6.45 -11.97 5.35
N GLY A 129 -5.67 -11.25 6.15
CA GLY A 129 -4.42 -11.76 6.74
C GLY A 129 -3.28 -11.80 5.71
N VAL A 130 -2.10 -12.25 6.15
CA VAL A 130 -0.93 -12.43 5.26
C VAL A 130 -1.20 -13.62 4.33
N VAL A 131 -1.92 -13.37 3.24
CA VAL A 131 -2.29 -14.36 2.24
C VAL A 131 -1.71 -13.91 0.91
N SER A 132 -0.66 -14.63 0.49
CA SER A 132 -0.01 -14.50 -0.81
C SER A 132 -0.07 -15.87 -1.47
N PRO A 133 -0.35 -15.97 -2.79
CA PRO A 133 -0.43 -14.90 -3.78
C PRO A 133 -1.85 -14.48 -4.19
N ILE A 134 -2.89 -15.19 -3.72
CA ILE A 134 -4.27 -14.93 -4.15
C ILE A 134 -4.93 -13.93 -3.21
N HIS A 135 -5.29 -12.77 -3.75
CA HIS A 135 -6.07 -11.75 -3.06
C HIS A 135 -7.56 -11.92 -3.40
N ILE A 136 -8.44 -11.94 -2.39
CA ILE A 136 -9.87 -12.21 -2.50
C ILE A 136 -10.64 -11.02 -1.91
N TYR A 137 -11.63 -10.57 -2.67
CA TYR A 137 -12.61 -9.57 -2.30
C TYR A 137 -13.97 -10.24 -2.28
N VAL A 138 -14.74 -9.97 -1.22
CA VAL A 138 -16.06 -10.53 -1.04
C VAL A 138 -17.01 -9.40 -0.71
N ASP A 139 -18.12 -9.35 -1.42
CA ASP A 139 -19.27 -8.58 -1.03
C ASP A 139 -20.52 -9.47 -1.04
N THR A 140 -21.58 -8.96 -0.42
CA THR A 140 -22.88 -9.62 -0.43
C THR A 140 -23.92 -8.66 -0.97
N VAL A 141 -24.81 -9.18 -1.81
CA VAL A 141 -25.96 -8.45 -2.32
C VAL A 141 -27.25 -9.19 -2.03
N LEU A 142 -28.34 -8.44 -1.96
CA LEU A 142 -29.67 -8.99 -1.79
C LEU A 142 -30.13 -9.71 -3.06
N ALA A 143 -30.84 -10.83 -2.92
CA ALA A 143 -31.54 -11.54 -3.99
C ALA A 143 -33.05 -11.71 -3.70
N SER A 144 -33.67 -10.73 -3.04
CA SER A 144 -35.12 -10.66 -2.87
C SER A 144 -35.77 -9.82 -3.98
N GLY A 145 -37.07 -10.00 -4.18
CA GLY A 145 -37.85 -9.16 -5.10
C GLY A 145 -37.92 -7.70 -4.64
N THR A 146 -38.33 -6.81 -5.54
CA THR A 146 -38.43 -5.35 -5.30
C THR A 146 -39.70 -4.94 -4.55
N SER A 147 -40.57 -5.89 -4.20
CA SER A 147 -41.86 -5.65 -3.54
C SER A 147 -42.15 -6.68 -2.42
N GLY A 148 -43.08 -6.33 -1.52
CA GLY A 148 -43.48 -7.17 -0.39
C GLY A 148 -42.66 -6.94 0.90
N ALA A 149 -43.00 -7.67 1.96
CA ALA A 149 -42.41 -7.50 3.30
C ALA A 149 -40.89 -7.79 3.38
N LEU A 150 -40.34 -8.47 2.37
CA LEU A 150 -38.92 -8.80 2.25
C LEU A 150 -38.18 -7.92 1.23
N ALA A 151 -38.86 -6.90 0.69
CA ALA A 151 -38.25 -5.98 -0.26
C ALA A 151 -37.16 -5.13 0.42
N PRO A 152 -36.08 -4.82 -0.29
CA PRO A 152 -35.12 -3.83 0.18
C PRO A 152 -35.81 -2.47 0.42
N ARG A 153 -35.36 -1.74 1.43
CA ARG A 153 -35.91 -0.42 1.82
C ARG A 153 -36.04 0.56 0.65
N PHE A 154 -35.11 0.50 -0.31
CA PHE A 154 -35.06 1.39 -1.46
C PHE A 154 -35.55 0.72 -2.77
N GLY A 155 -36.22 -0.44 -2.69
CA GLY A 155 -36.80 -1.11 -3.86
C GLY A 155 -35.81 -1.67 -4.88
N VAL A 156 -34.51 -1.75 -4.55
CA VAL A 156 -33.43 -2.22 -5.45
C VAL A 156 -32.93 -3.62 -5.06
N SER A 157 -33.19 -4.62 -5.89
CA SER A 157 -32.91 -6.04 -5.62
C SER A 157 -31.45 -6.49 -5.81
N CYS A 158 -30.47 -5.58 -5.76
CA CYS A 158 -29.04 -5.87 -5.97
C CYS A 158 -28.09 -4.96 -5.15
N ALA A 159 -28.59 -4.31 -4.09
CA ALA A 159 -27.76 -3.43 -3.27
C ALA A 159 -26.72 -4.24 -2.47
N ILE A 160 -25.49 -3.73 -2.41
CA ILE A 160 -24.47 -4.24 -1.50
C ILE A 160 -24.91 -3.94 -0.08
N THR A 161 -24.99 -4.97 0.76
CA THR A 161 -25.38 -4.86 2.15
C THR A 161 -24.75 -6.00 2.95
N ASN A 162 -24.50 -5.77 4.23
CA ASN A 162 -24.12 -6.79 5.19
C ASN A 162 -25.27 -7.13 6.15
N GLU A 163 -26.45 -6.55 5.96
CA GLU A 163 -27.63 -6.75 6.82
C GLU A 163 -28.78 -7.36 6.04
N TYR A 164 -29.34 -8.44 6.58
CA TYR A 164 -30.38 -9.23 5.93
C TYR A 164 -31.47 -9.64 6.91
N LEU A 165 -32.69 -9.83 6.42
CA LEU A 165 -33.80 -10.42 7.15
C LEU A 165 -33.96 -11.90 6.79
N VAL A 166 -34.36 -12.74 7.75
CA VAL A 166 -34.77 -14.13 7.48
C VAL A 166 -35.83 -14.16 6.38
N GLY A 167 -35.64 -15.02 5.39
CA GLY A 167 -36.46 -15.15 4.18
C GLY A 167 -35.83 -14.47 2.96
N GLN A 168 -34.81 -13.62 3.14
CA GLN A 168 -34.06 -13.05 2.04
C GLN A 168 -32.97 -13.99 1.52
N GLY A 169 -32.68 -13.90 0.21
CA GLY A 169 -31.51 -14.55 -0.38
C GLY A 169 -30.28 -13.66 -0.23
N ILE A 170 -29.17 -14.24 0.22
CA ILE A 170 -27.88 -13.58 0.31
C ILE A 170 -27.01 -14.11 -0.82
N VAL A 171 -26.63 -13.25 -1.76
CA VAL A 171 -25.69 -13.62 -2.83
C VAL A 171 -24.31 -13.15 -2.43
N PHE A 172 -23.39 -14.07 -2.28
CA PHE A 172 -21.97 -13.76 -2.18
C PHE A 172 -21.44 -13.52 -3.58
N ARG A 173 -20.79 -12.38 -3.80
CA ARG A 173 -19.99 -12.13 -5.00
C ARG A 173 -18.53 -12.07 -4.57
N VAL A 174 -17.73 -12.90 -5.20
CA VAL A 174 -16.33 -13.11 -4.88
C VAL A 174 -15.50 -12.78 -6.11
N TYR A 175 -14.53 -11.90 -5.92
CA TYR A 175 -13.54 -11.53 -6.92
C TYR A 175 -12.16 -11.79 -6.37
N ALA A 176 -11.22 -12.25 -7.20
CA ALA A 176 -9.86 -12.50 -6.74
C ALA A 176 -8.82 -12.30 -7.83
N ASN A 177 -7.58 -12.03 -7.43
CA ASN A 177 -6.40 -11.88 -8.29
C ASN A 177 -5.26 -12.72 -7.76
N ASN A 178 -4.43 -13.27 -8.67
CA ASN A 178 -3.26 -14.04 -8.31
C ASN A 178 -1.96 -13.28 -8.63
N ALA A 179 -1.25 -12.85 -7.60
CA ALA A 179 0.01 -12.11 -7.71
C ALA A 179 1.13 -12.92 -8.39
N ASP A 180 1.18 -14.23 -8.18
CA ASP A 180 2.15 -15.13 -8.84
C ASP A 180 1.91 -15.22 -10.35
N GLN A 181 0.72 -14.81 -10.82
CA GLN A 181 0.37 -14.72 -12.23
C GLN A 181 0.34 -13.27 -12.73
N GLY A 182 1.11 -12.37 -12.09
CA GLY A 182 1.18 -10.96 -12.47
C GLY A 182 -0.11 -10.19 -12.19
N GLY A 183 -0.90 -10.63 -11.20
CA GLY A 183 -2.17 -10.01 -10.84
C GLY A 183 -3.35 -10.46 -11.71
N ALA A 184 -3.21 -11.57 -12.45
CA ALA A 184 -4.30 -12.12 -13.26
C ALA A 184 -5.56 -12.37 -12.43
N VAL A 185 -6.72 -12.06 -12.99
CA VAL A 185 -8.03 -12.35 -12.38
C VAL A 185 -8.20 -13.86 -12.23
N MET A 186 -8.72 -14.29 -11.09
CA MET A 186 -9.12 -15.67 -10.85
C MET A 186 -10.43 -15.95 -11.57
N ASP A 187 -10.38 -16.73 -12.66
CA ASP A 187 -11.51 -17.15 -13.48
C ASP A 187 -11.55 -18.68 -13.63
N SER A 188 -12.46 -19.20 -14.45
CA SER A 188 -12.58 -20.64 -14.68
C SER A 188 -11.34 -21.27 -15.36
N ASN A 189 -10.47 -20.48 -15.99
CA ASN A 189 -9.26 -20.97 -16.64
C ASN A 189 -8.18 -21.31 -15.62
N ASN A 190 -7.98 -20.47 -14.61
CA ASN A 190 -6.90 -20.61 -13.62
C ASN A 190 -7.37 -21.03 -12.21
N THR A 191 -8.68 -21.14 -11.95
CA THR A 191 -9.22 -21.58 -10.65
C THR A 191 -9.62 -23.06 -10.68
N ALA A 192 -9.05 -23.86 -9.78
CA ALA A 192 -9.38 -25.28 -9.63
C ALA A 192 -10.66 -25.49 -8.83
N LYS A 193 -10.81 -24.74 -7.74
CA LYS A 193 -11.98 -24.82 -6.84
C LYS A 193 -12.21 -23.48 -6.16
N ALA A 194 -13.46 -23.11 -5.97
CA ALA A 194 -13.87 -21.96 -5.17
C ALA A 194 -15.13 -22.32 -4.40
N PHE A 195 -15.18 -22.02 -3.10
CA PHE A 195 -16.32 -22.35 -2.24
C PHE A 195 -16.38 -21.47 -0.99
N ILE A 196 -17.54 -21.46 -0.34
CA ILE A 196 -17.80 -20.76 0.92
C ILE A 196 -18.22 -21.77 1.99
N GLU A 197 -17.51 -21.76 3.11
CA GLU A 197 -17.93 -22.44 4.35
C GLU A 197 -18.70 -21.43 5.21
N ILE A 198 -19.87 -21.82 5.72
CA ILE A 198 -20.71 -21.00 6.58
C ILE A 198 -21.00 -21.78 7.86
N SER A 199 -20.75 -21.17 9.02
CA SER A 199 -21.03 -21.81 10.31
C SER A 199 -22.52 -22.17 10.40
N GLY A 200 -22.84 -23.43 10.68
CA GLY A 200 -24.22 -23.93 10.73
C GLY A 200 -24.76 -24.46 9.39
N VAL A 201 -24.02 -24.34 8.29
CA VAL A 201 -24.34 -25.01 7.01
C VAL A 201 -23.44 -26.24 6.89
N LYS A 202 -24.04 -27.42 6.73
CA LYS A 202 -23.32 -28.70 6.70
C LYS A 202 -22.30 -28.78 5.55
N ASP A 203 -22.75 -28.45 4.35
CA ASP A 203 -21.96 -28.58 3.12
C ASP A 203 -21.50 -27.21 2.63
N PRO A 204 -20.22 -27.04 2.24
CA PRO A 204 -19.75 -25.79 1.67
C PRO A 204 -20.52 -25.42 0.40
N LEU A 205 -20.84 -24.14 0.25
CA LEU A 205 -21.50 -23.63 -0.94
C LEU A 205 -20.48 -23.52 -2.09
N PRO A 206 -20.65 -24.25 -3.20
CA PRO A 206 -19.76 -24.10 -4.35
C PRO A 206 -19.96 -22.71 -4.97
N LEU A 207 -18.85 -22.08 -5.36
CA LEU A 207 -18.88 -20.83 -6.11
C LEU A 207 -18.89 -21.13 -7.61
N SER A 208 -19.78 -20.45 -8.33
CA SER A 208 -19.88 -20.52 -9.80
C SER A 208 -19.40 -19.21 -10.43
N TYR A 209 -18.45 -19.28 -11.36
CA TYR A 209 -18.01 -18.11 -12.12
C TYR A 209 -19.02 -17.77 -13.21
N GLY A 210 -19.42 -16.50 -13.27
CA GLY A 210 -20.39 -16.03 -14.26
C GLY A 210 -20.23 -14.56 -14.58
N ASN A 211 -21.04 -14.09 -15.51
CA ASN A 211 -21.13 -12.68 -15.87
C ASN A 211 -22.56 -12.19 -15.61
N HIS A 212 -22.69 -11.00 -15.03
CA HIS A 212 -23.93 -10.28 -14.87
C HIS A 212 -23.74 -8.86 -15.38
N SER A 213 -24.45 -8.49 -16.45
CA SER A 213 -24.41 -7.15 -17.06
C SER A 213 -23.01 -6.65 -17.43
N GLY A 214 -22.13 -7.55 -17.90
CA GLY A 214 -20.76 -7.22 -18.29
C GLY A 214 -19.75 -7.31 -17.15
N ILE A 215 -20.18 -7.57 -15.91
CA ILE A 215 -19.30 -7.72 -14.75
C ILE A 215 -19.21 -9.20 -14.39
N ALA A 216 -17.99 -9.73 -14.23
CA ALA A 216 -17.77 -11.14 -13.91
C ALA A 216 -17.27 -11.33 -12.48
N PHE A 217 -17.81 -12.34 -11.80
CA PHE A 217 -17.44 -12.72 -10.44
C PHE A 217 -17.86 -14.17 -10.16
N TRP A 218 -17.29 -14.73 -9.09
CA TRP A 218 -17.71 -16.00 -8.51
C TRP A 218 -18.93 -15.78 -7.61
N THR A 219 -19.95 -16.63 -7.73
CA THR A 219 -21.22 -16.48 -7.02
C THR A 219 -21.64 -17.72 -6.25
N ALA A 220 -22.18 -17.51 -5.07
CA ALA A 220 -22.93 -18.52 -4.32
C ALA A 220 -24.12 -17.83 -3.64
N VAL A 221 -25.20 -18.58 -3.43
CA VAL A 221 -26.42 -18.05 -2.78
C VAL A 221 -26.67 -18.82 -1.49
N LEU A 222 -26.74 -18.09 -0.38
CA LEU A 222 -27.28 -18.61 0.87
C LEU A 222 -28.78 -18.27 0.93
N ARG A 223 -29.62 -19.30 0.93
CA ARG A 223 -31.06 -19.14 1.16
C ARG A 223 -31.32 -19.12 2.66
N THR A 224 -32.02 -18.09 3.13
CA THR A 224 -32.44 -17.99 4.53
C THR A 224 -33.94 -18.25 4.68
N GLY A 225 -34.35 -18.81 5.81
CA GLY A 225 -35.75 -19.21 6.04
C GLY A 225 -35.85 -20.45 6.92
N PRO A 226 -37.06 -21.03 7.09
CA PRO A 226 -37.23 -22.27 7.83
C PRO A 226 -36.34 -23.41 7.30
N ALA A 227 -35.98 -24.35 8.17
CA ALA A 227 -35.21 -25.53 7.79
C ALA A 227 -35.85 -26.21 6.55
N PRO A 228 -35.05 -26.62 5.55
CA PRO A 228 -33.59 -26.79 5.59
C PRO A 228 -32.78 -25.53 5.26
N ALA A 229 -33.41 -24.36 5.07
CA ALA A 229 -32.69 -23.11 4.84
C ALA A 229 -32.00 -22.59 6.11
N PHE A 230 -31.06 -21.67 5.94
CA PHE A 230 -30.30 -21.09 7.04
C PHE A 230 -31.17 -20.12 7.86
N ASN A 231 -31.16 -20.26 9.19
CA ASN A 231 -32.00 -19.45 10.09
C ASN A 231 -31.32 -19.02 11.40
N THR A 232 -30.01 -19.18 11.53
CA THR A 232 -29.29 -18.70 12.72
C THR A 232 -29.21 -17.18 12.68
N LEU A 233 -29.86 -16.52 13.64
CA LEU A 233 -29.85 -15.07 13.78
C LEU A 233 -28.49 -14.56 14.31
N GLY A 234 -28.20 -13.30 14.01
CA GLY A 234 -26.96 -12.63 14.39
C GLY A 234 -25.89 -12.73 13.31
N ILE A 235 -24.62 -12.66 13.72
CA ILE A 235 -23.49 -12.65 12.81
C ILE A 235 -23.39 -13.99 12.09
N ILE A 236 -23.34 -13.95 10.76
CA ILE A 236 -23.07 -15.09 9.90
C ILE A 236 -21.54 -15.18 9.71
N ASN A 237 -20.92 -16.14 10.40
CA ASN A 237 -19.52 -16.44 10.21
C ASN A 237 -19.31 -17.28 8.95
N TYR A 238 -18.47 -16.77 8.04
CA TYR A 238 -18.14 -17.45 6.79
C TYR A 238 -16.63 -17.38 6.48
N LYS A 239 -16.18 -18.34 5.67
CA LYS A 239 -14.83 -18.43 5.13
C LYS A 239 -14.91 -18.76 3.65
N VAL A 240 -14.29 -17.93 2.82
CA VAL A 240 -14.17 -18.18 1.38
C VAL A 240 -12.83 -18.83 1.11
N THR A 241 -12.82 -19.90 0.32
CA THR A 241 -11.60 -20.59 -0.09
C THR A 241 -11.52 -20.64 -1.61
N MET A 242 -10.38 -20.22 -2.17
CA MET A 242 -10.07 -20.35 -3.59
C MET A 242 -8.75 -21.09 -3.79
N ILE A 243 -8.76 -22.06 -4.69
CA ILE A 243 -7.62 -22.91 -5.04
C ILE A 243 -7.31 -22.68 -6.52
N ALA A 244 -6.10 -22.22 -6.83
CA ALA A 244 -5.63 -22.09 -8.19
C ALA A 244 -5.24 -23.45 -8.79
N LYS A 245 -5.30 -23.56 -10.11
CA LYS A 245 -4.72 -24.69 -10.85
C LYS A 245 -3.21 -24.51 -10.96
N ASP A 246 -2.48 -25.62 -11.05
CA ASP A 246 -1.09 -25.61 -11.50
C ASP A 246 -1.02 -24.97 -12.90
N GLN A 247 -0.03 -24.11 -13.13
CA GLN A 247 0.15 -23.40 -14.40
C GLN A 247 1.51 -23.72 -15.03
N THR A 248 1.48 -24.14 -16.29
CA THR A 248 2.68 -24.27 -17.14
C THR A 248 2.94 -23.04 -17.99
N SER A 249 2.04 -22.05 -17.96
CA SER A 249 2.21 -20.79 -18.67
C SER A 249 1.56 -19.63 -17.93
N MET A 250 2.04 -18.41 -18.17
CA MET A 250 1.49 -17.20 -17.56
C MET A 250 1.50 -16.03 -18.54
N LYS A 251 0.60 -15.06 -18.33
CA LYS A 251 0.59 -13.78 -19.05
C LYS A 251 1.53 -12.83 -18.32
N VAL A 252 2.50 -12.26 -19.03
CA VAL A 252 3.39 -11.22 -18.49
C VAL A 252 3.24 -9.95 -19.30
N LEU A 253 3.20 -8.81 -18.59
CA LEU A 253 3.23 -7.50 -19.21
C LEU A 253 4.62 -7.30 -19.85
N SER A 254 4.63 -7.00 -21.14
CA SER A 254 5.83 -6.77 -21.93
C SER A 254 5.65 -5.51 -22.77
N THR A 255 6.75 -4.91 -23.21
CA THR A 255 6.71 -3.76 -24.11
C THR A 255 7.27 -4.11 -25.48
N LYS A 256 6.75 -3.47 -26.53
CA LYS A 256 7.36 -3.47 -27.87
C LYS A 256 7.38 -2.05 -28.45
N LEU A 257 8.31 -1.80 -29.34
CA LEU A 257 8.32 -0.57 -30.15
C LEU A 257 7.39 -0.75 -31.34
N VAL A 258 6.51 0.21 -31.55
CA VAL A 258 5.65 0.30 -32.73
C VAL A 258 5.88 1.65 -33.37
N ALA A 259 6.00 1.68 -34.70
CA ALA A 259 6.15 2.94 -35.43
C ALA A 259 4.94 3.83 -35.15
N LYS A 260 5.19 5.07 -34.70
CA LYS A 260 4.15 6.06 -34.49
C LYS A 260 3.47 6.35 -35.82
N LYS A 261 2.14 6.37 -35.84
CA LYS A 261 1.35 6.71 -37.01
C LYS A 261 0.44 7.89 -36.75
N VAL A 262 0.37 8.79 -37.72
CA VAL A 262 -0.63 9.86 -37.82
C VAL A 262 -1.28 9.69 -39.19
N ASP A 263 -2.61 9.61 -39.24
CA ASP A 263 -3.40 9.35 -40.46
C ASP A 263 -2.92 8.13 -41.27
N GLY A 264 -2.51 7.07 -40.56
CA GLY A 264 -2.02 5.83 -41.17
C GLY A 264 -0.59 5.87 -41.71
N LYS A 265 0.05 7.04 -41.76
CA LYS A 265 1.45 7.22 -42.21
C LYS A 265 2.41 7.22 -41.04
N ARG A 266 3.63 6.69 -41.25
CA ARG A 266 4.69 6.69 -40.24
C ARG A 266 5.15 8.11 -39.98
N VAL A 267 5.29 8.47 -38.71
CA VAL A 267 5.93 9.73 -38.32
C VAL A 267 7.44 9.60 -38.50
N ILE A 268 8.02 10.55 -39.23
CA ILE A 268 9.46 10.70 -39.39
C ILE A 268 9.88 11.90 -38.54
N GLY A 269 10.90 11.72 -37.71
CA GLY A 269 11.45 12.78 -36.87
C GLY A 269 12.34 13.72 -37.67
N ASP A 270 12.71 14.84 -37.06
CA ASP A 270 13.58 15.85 -37.67
C ASP A 270 14.98 15.29 -38.00
N ASP A 271 15.36 14.15 -37.42
CA ASP A 271 16.58 13.39 -37.72
C ASP A 271 16.44 12.45 -38.94
N GLY A 272 15.30 12.49 -39.63
CA GLY A 272 14.99 11.66 -40.80
C GLY A 272 14.66 10.20 -40.47
N ARG A 273 14.57 9.82 -39.19
CA ARG A 273 14.29 8.43 -38.77
C ARG A 273 12.83 8.25 -38.39
N THR A 274 12.35 7.00 -38.46
CA THR A 274 10.99 6.66 -37.99
C THR A 274 10.91 6.85 -36.47
N VAL A 275 9.88 7.58 -36.02
CA VAL A 275 9.56 7.73 -34.60
C VAL A 275 8.84 6.47 -34.10
N TYR A 276 9.29 5.93 -32.98
CA TYR A 276 8.68 4.75 -32.35
C TYR A 276 8.03 5.12 -31.01
N GLU A 277 6.90 4.49 -30.73
CA GLU A 277 6.24 4.54 -29.43
C GLU A 277 6.35 3.18 -28.75
N ARG A 278 6.58 3.20 -27.44
CA ARG A 278 6.62 2.00 -26.62
C ARG A 278 5.20 1.67 -26.18
N VAL A 279 4.69 0.53 -26.65
CA VAL A 279 3.35 0.05 -26.28
C VAL A 279 3.47 -1.20 -25.41
N SER A 280 2.61 -1.27 -24.39
CA SER A 280 2.49 -2.43 -23.52
C SER A 280 1.55 -3.47 -24.14
N TYR A 281 1.88 -4.75 -23.96
CA TYR A 281 1.05 -5.87 -24.37
C TYR A 281 1.30 -7.07 -23.44
N TYR A 282 0.35 -8.00 -23.37
CA TYR A 282 0.55 -9.25 -22.65
C TYR A 282 1.09 -10.32 -23.59
N ARG A 283 2.22 -10.93 -23.23
CA ARG A 283 2.72 -12.14 -23.89
C ARG A 283 2.50 -13.35 -22.98
N THR A 284 2.23 -14.50 -23.57
CA THR A 284 2.20 -15.77 -22.84
C THR A 284 3.62 -16.32 -22.79
N VAL A 285 4.12 -16.65 -21.60
CA VAL A 285 5.41 -17.32 -21.39
C VAL A 285 5.19 -18.69 -20.76
N GLN A 286 6.02 -19.66 -21.14
CA GLN A 286 6.02 -20.97 -20.49
C GLN A 286 6.80 -20.88 -19.17
N VAL A 287 6.35 -21.60 -18.16
CA VAL A 287 6.98 -21.66 -16.83
C VAL A 287 7.34 -23.11 -16.54
N SER A 288 8.63 -23.35 -16.28
CA SER A 288 9.18 -24.66 -15.94
C SER A 288 10.17 -24.53 -14.77
N PRO A 289 10.00 -25.29 -13.67
CA PRO A 289 8.87 -26.18 -13.41
C PRO A 289 7.55 -25.42 -13.31
N ALA A 290 6.42 -26.13 -13.47
CA ALA A 290 5.09 -25.53 -13.42
C ALA A 290 4.88 -24.78 -12.09
N LEU A 291 4.23 -23.62 -12.15
CA LEU A 291 3.81 -22.89 -10.95
C LEU A 291 2.73 -23.71 -10.25
N LYS A 292 2.99 -24.09 -9.00
CA LYS A 292 2.01 -24.82 -8.21
C LYS A 292 0.81 -23.93 -7.90
N GLY A 293 -0.40 -24.49 -8.02
CA GLY A 293 -1.63 -23.81 -7.66
C GLY A 293 -1.66 -23.46 -6.17
N ALA A 294 -1.69 -22.18 -5.86
CA ALA A 294 -1.82 -21.70 -4.49
C ALA A 294 -3.25 -21.85 -3.95
N THR A 295 -3.38 -21.90 -2.63
CA THR A 295 -4.66 -21.86 -1.93
C THR A 295 -4.72 -20.59 -1.08
N ALA A 296 -5.82 -19.86 -1.16
CA ALA A 296 -6.08 -18.70 -0.31
C ALA A 296 -7.44 -18.80 0.37
N THR A 297 -7.49 -18.21 1.55
CA THR A 297 -8.71 -18.11 2.35
C THR A 297 -8.98 -16.66 2.71
N TYR A 298 -10.26 -16.29 2.75
CA TYR A 298 -10.72 -15.03 3.31
C TYR A 298 -11.69 -15.31 4.45
N VAL A 299 -11.41 -14.72 5.61
CA VAL A 299 -12.30 -14.66 6.76
C VAL A 299 -12.47 -13.18 7.11
N PRO A 300 -13.70 -12.65 7.13
CA PRO A 300 -13.93 -11.28 7.55
C PRO A 300 -13.44 -11.05 8.98
N ASN A 301 -12.62 -10.01 9.17
CA ASN A 301 -12.07 -9.62 10.47
C ASN A 301 -12.44 -8.18 10.86
N TRP A 302 -13.52 -7.66 10.27
CA TRP A 302 -14.03 -6.32 10.54
C TRP A 302 -14.65 -6.22 11.94
N THR A 303 -14.94 -4.99 12.36
CA THR A 303 -15.74 -4.77 13.57
C THR A 303 -17.12 -5.40 13.42
N ALA A 304 -17.74 -5.81 14.53
CA ALA A 304 -19.00 -6.56 14.51
C ALA A 304 -20.11 -5.87 13.70
N ALA A 305 -20.18 -4.53 13.72
CA ALA A 305 -21.16 -3.75 12.97
C ALA A 305 -20.98 -3.82 11.43
N SER A 306 -19.81 -4.26 10.95
CA SER A 306 -19.50 -4.43 9.53
C SER A 306 -19.51 -5.89 9.08
N LEU A 307 -19.88 -6.82 9.96
CA LEU A 307 -20.00 -8.24 9.63
C LEU A 307 -21.39 -8.55 9.05
N LEU A 308 -21.43 -9.60 8.23
CA LEU A 308 -22.67 -10.13 7.67
C LEU A 308 -23.59 -10.57 8.81
N THR A 309 -24.80 -10.03 8.87
CA THR A 309 -25.73 -10.23 9.99
C THR A 309 -27.13 -10.56 9.47
N LEU A 310 -27.75 -11.57 10.09
CA LEU A 310 -29.12 -11.99 9.84
C LEU A 310 -30.04 -11.59 10.99
N PHE A 311 -31.08 -10.85 10.67
CA PHE A 311 -32.09 -10.38 11.61
C PHE A 311 -33.40 -11.14 11.42
N ALA A 312 -34.18 -11.23 12.49
CA ALA A 312 -35.55 -11.70 12.41
C ALA A 312 -36.41 -10.72 11.59
N LEU A 313 -37.53 -11.21 11.07
CA LEU A 313 -38.54 -10.32 10.51
C LEU A 313 -39.06 -9.37 11.59
N PRO A 314 -39.27 -8.08 11.28
CA PRO A 314 -39.94 -7.18 12.20
C PRO A 314 -41.29 -7.76 12.62
N LYS A 315 -41.59 -7.72 13.93
CA LYS A 315 -42.94 -8.02 14.39
C LYS A 315 -43.88 -6.95 13.86
N ALA A 316 -45.01 -7.37 13.32
CA ALA A 316 -46.11 -6.49 12.95
C ALA A 316 -46.71 -5.81 14.20
#